data_AF-A0A2R4NG03-F1
#
_entry.id   AF-A0A2R4NG03-F1
#
_cell.length_a   1.000
_cell.length_b   1.000
_cell.length_c   1.000
_cell.angle_alpha   90.00
_cell.angle_beta   90.00
_cell.angle_gamma   90.00
#
_symmetry.space_group_name_H-M   'P 1'
#
loop_
_entity.id
_entity.type
_entity.pdbx_description
1 polymer ?
#
loop_
_entity_poly.entity_id
_entity_poly.type
_entity_poly.pdbx_seq_one_letter_code
_entity_poly.pdbx_strand_id
1 'polypeptide(L)' 'MKVISMKFIFILTIIALAAVFFWSEDKGPACYQVSDEQARTFVKNDYLQRMKRWDNDVQLLGTEIGDAANLLI' A
#
# COMPACT_ATOMS: atom_id res chain seq x y z
N MET A 1 -16.65 -15.71 30.17
CA MET A 1 -15.99 -14.81 29.20
C MET A 1 -14.78 -14.08 29.81
N LYS A 2 -13.71 -14.76 30.28
CA LYS A 2 -12.59 -14.04 30.95
C LYS A 2 -11.16 -14.50 30.66
N VAL A 3 -10.92 -15.70 30.11
CA VAL A 3 -9.53 -16.18 29.88
C VAL A 3 -9.26 -16.58 28.44
N ILE A 4 -10.22 -17.27 27.80
CA ILE A 4 -10.08 -17.71 26.40
C ILE A 4 -10.04 -16.50 25.45
N SER A 5 -10.91 -15.51 25.64
CA SER A 5 -10.97 -14.29 24.83
C SER A 5 -9.69 -13.44 24.92
N MET A 6 -9.03 -13.36 26.07
CA MET A 6 -7.83 -12.54 26.26
C MET A 6 -6.60 -13.15 25.56
N LYS A 7 -6.50 -14.50 25.54
CA LYS A 7 -5.45 -15.22 24.80
C LYS A 7 -5.59 -15.03 23.30
N PHE A 8 -6.81 -15.06 22.76
CA PHE A 8 -7.05 -14.81 21.34
C PHE A 8 -6.67 -13.39 20.93
N ILE A 9 -7.02 -12.39 21.74
CA ILE A 9 -6.63 -10.99 21.47
C ILE A 9 -5.10 -10.86 21.47
N PHE A 10 -4.41 -11.46 22.44
CA PHE A 10 -2.96 -11.41 22.53
C PHE A 10 -2.24 -12.11 21.35
N ILE A 11 -2.80 -13.21 20.85
CA ILE A 11 -2.27 -13.90 19.67
C ILE A 11 -2.46 -13.03 18.41
N LEU A 12 -3.63 -12.41 18.24
CA LEU A 12 -3.90 -11.53 17.10
C LEU A 12 -2.99 -10.30 17.08
N THR A 13 -2.72 -9.69 18.24
CA THR A 13 -1.81 -8.54 18.32
C THR A 13 -0.36 -8.93 17.97
N ILE A 14 0.11 -10.10 18.39
CA ILE A 14 1.44 -10.60 18.01
C ILE A 14 1.53 -10.85 16.50
N ILE A 15 0.51 -11.45 15.89
CA ILE A 15 0.47 -11.70 14.45
C ILE A 15 0.47 -10.37 13.68
N ALA A 16 -0.32 -9.38 14.13
CA ALA A 16 -0.34 -8.05 13.51
C ALA A 16 1.02 -7.34 13.62
N LEU A 17 1.67 -7.40 14.79
CA LEU A 17 3.02 -6.87 14.97
C LEU A 17 4.02 -7.58 14.06
N ALA A 18 3.98 -8.91 14.00
CA ALA A 18 4.85 -9.68 13.12
C ALA A 18 4.62 -9.32 11.63
N ALA A 19 3.39 -9.11 11.20
CA ALA A 19 3.09 -8.70 9.84
C ALA A 19 3.70 -7.33 9.51
N VAL A 20 3.75 -6.40 10.46
CA VAL A 20 4.38 -5.08 10.27
C VAL A 20 5.91 -5.16 10.29
N PHE A 21 6.48 -5.92 11.22
CA PHE A 21 7.94 -6.04 11.36
C PHE A 21 8.60 -6.92 10.28
N PHE A 22 7.90 -7.95 9.82
CA PHE A 22 8.37 -8.89 8.80
C PHE A 22 7.76 -8.62 7.42
N TRP A 23 7.11 -7.48 7.21
CA TRP A 23 6.77 -7.03 5.86
C TRP A 23 8.08 -6.73 5.14
N SER A 24 8.59 -7.70 4.36
CA SER A 24 9.77 -7.46 3.56
C SER A 24 9.42 -6.38 2.54
N GLU A 25 10.15 -5.27 2.60
CA GLU A 25 10.24 -4.38 1.45
C GLU A 25 11.05 -5.15 0.40
N ASP A 26 10.33 -5.89 -0.46
CA ASP A 26 10.92 -6.51 -1.63
C ASP A 26 11.42 -5.39 -2.54
N LYS A 27 12.70 -5.05 -2.38
CA LYS A 27 13.39 -4.10 -3.24
C LYS A 27 13.48 -4.76 -4.60
N GLY A 28 12.76 -4.20 -5.57
CA GLY A 28 12.79 -4.65 -6.96
C GLY A 28 14.20 -4.66 -7.56
N PRO A 29 14.36 -5.10 -8.82
CA PRO A 29 15.65 -5.14 -9.47
C PRO A 29 16.33 -3.78 -9.46
N ALA A 30 17.66 -3.76 -9.31
CA ALA A 30 18.41 -2.51 -9.37
C ALA A 30 18.30 -1.90 -10.78
N CYS A 31 18.32 -0.56 -10.88
CA CYS A 31 18.07 0.12 -12.17
C CYS A 31 19.03 -0.30 -13.29
N TYR A 32 20.29 -0.66 -12.97
CA TYR A 32 21.26 -1.12 -13.97
C TYR A 32 20.97 -2.54 -14.51
N GLN A 33 20.03 -3.26 -13.90
CA GLN A 33 19.59 -4.60 -14.30
C GLN A 33 18.31 -4.57 -15.15
N VAL A 34 17.71 -3.39 -15.34
CA VAL A 34 16.43 -3.20 -16.01
C VAL A 34 16.68 -2.60 -17.39
N SER A 35 16.14 -3.22 -18.44
CA SER A 35 16.19 -2.64 -19.78
C SER A 35 15.20 -1.49 -19.94
N ASP A 36 15.44 -0.60 -20.92
CA ASP A 36 14.51 0.49 -21.22
C ASP A 36 13.07 0.02 -21.50
N GLU A 37 12.91 -1.14 -22.14
CA GLU A 37 11.60 -1.72 -22.42
C GLU A 37 10.90 -2.20 -21.15
N GLN A 38 11.64 -2.85 -20.24
CA GLN A 38 11.13 -3.28 -18.94
C GLN A 38 10.73 -2.08 -18.09
N ALA A 39 11.55 -1.02 -18.07
CA ALA A 39 11.25 0.21 -17.36
C ALA A 39 9.99 0.88 -17.91
N ARG A 40 9.85 1.00 -19.23
CA ARG A 40 8.65 1.56 -19.87
C ARG A 40 7.39 0.75 -19.54
N THR A 41 7.49 -0.57 -19.56
CA THR A 41 6.38 -1.47 -19.24
C THR A 41 5.95 -1.32 -17.79
N PHE A 42 6.92 -1.26 -16.85
CA PHE A 42 6.66 -1.05 -15.44
C PHE A 42 5.95 0.29 -15.20
N VAL A 43 6.49 1.39 -15.74
CA VAL A 43 5.91 2.73 -15.58
C VAL A 43 4.50 2.81 -16.17
N LYS A 44 4.27 2.23 -17.34
CA LYS A 44 2.94 2.20 -17.95
C LYS A 44 1.92 1.46 -17.08
N ASN A 45 2.31 0.30 -16.54
CA ASN A 45 1.43 -0.50 -15.69
C ASN A 45 1.16 0.19 -14.35
N ASP A 46 2.19 0.74 -13.71
CA ASP A 46 2.06 1.52 -12.46
C ASP A 46 1.13 2.73 -12.66
N TYR A 47 1.31 3.47 -13.76
CA TYR A 47 0.46 4.61 -14.09
C TYR A 47 -1.02 4.22 -14.23
N LEU A 48 -1.32 3.19 -15.03
CA LEU A 48 -2.70 2.72 -15.22
C LEU A 48 -3.33 2.21 -13.92
N GLN A 49 -2.55 1.51 -13.09
CA GLN A 49 -3.00 1.03 -11.80
C GLN A 49 -3.32 2.18 -10.85
N ARG A 50 -2.46 3.20 -10.78
CA ARG A 50 -2.67 4.38 -9.94
C ARG A 50 -3.90 5.15 -10.38
N MET A 51 -4.06 5.41 -11.68
CA MET A 51 -5.25 6.10 -12.20
C MET A 51 -6.53 5.39 -11.76
N LYS A 52 -6.60 4.06 -11.92
CA LYS A 52 -7.78 3.29 -11.51
C LYS A 52 -8.02 3.36 -10.01
N ARG A 53 -6.96 3.30 -9.19
CA ARG A 53 -7.08 3.36 -7.73
C ARG A 53 -7.61 4.72 -7.27
N TRP A 54 -7.02 5.81 -7.75
CA TRP A 54 -7.44 7.16 -7.38
C TRP A 54 -8.88 7.44 -7.82
N ASP A 55 -9.27 7.03 -9.03
CA ASP A 55 -10.65 7.15 -9.51
C ASP A 55 -11.63 6.37 -8.62
N ASN A 56 -11.29 5.14 -8.25
CA ASN A 56 -12.09 4.35 -7.32
C ASN A 56 -12.19 5.00 -5.94
N ASP A 57 -11.10 5.55 -5.41
CA ASP A 57 -11.08 6.20 -4.09
C ASP A 57 -11.96 7.47 -4.10
N VAL A 58 -11.92 8.26 -5.18
CA VAL A 58 -12.79 9.42 -5.38
C VAL A 58 -14.26 8.99 -5.44
N GLN A 59 -14.59 7.95 -6.20
CA GLN A 59 -15.96 7.44 -6.29
C GLN A 59 -16.46 6.92 -4.94
N LEU A 60 -15.61 6.26 -4.16
CA LEU A 60 -15.96 5.69 -2.86
C LEU A 60 -16.16 6.76 -1.79
N LEU A 61 -15.29 7.77 -1.77
CA LEU A 61 -15.32 8.85 -0.78
C LEU A 61 -16.29 9.98 -1.18
N GLY A 62 -16.67 10.05 -2.46
CA GLY A 62 -17.58 11.07 -2.99
C GLY A 62 -16.99 12.48 -3.02
N THR A 63 -15.65 12.61 -2.93
CA THR A 63 -14.96 13.89 -2.95
C THR A 63 -13.57 13.77 -3.57
N GLU A 64 -13.29 14.66 -4.50
CA GLU A 64 -11.94 14.95 -4.98
C GLU A 64 -11.37 16.04 -4.06
N ILE A 65 -10.76 15.70 -2.93
CA ILE A 65 -10.09 16.73 -2.11
C ILE A 65 -8.77 17.10 -2.81
N GLY A 66 -8.86 17.79 -3.94
CA GLY A 66 -7.74 18.40 -4.66
C GLY A 66 -7.02 19.48 -3.86
N ASP A 67 -7.63 19.99 -2.78
CA ASP A 67 -7.12 21.10 -1.97
C ASP A 67 -6.39 20.69 -0.68
N ALA A 68 -6.45 19.43 -0.24
CA ALA A 68 -5.75 18.99 0.99
C ALA A 68 -4.22 18.94 0.81
N ALA A 69 -3.73 18.87 -0.43
CA ALA A 69 -2.32 19.06 -0.73
C ALA A 69 -1.82 20.48 -0.39
N ASN A 70 -2.71 21.46 -0.26
CA ASN A 70 -2.38 22.84 0.13
C ASN A 70 -2.36 23.06 1.66
N LEU A 71 -2.70 22.05 2.46
CA LEU A 71 -2.66 22.10 3.94
C LEU A 71 -1.40 21.45 4.53
N LEU A 72 -0.51 20.90 3.69
CA LEU A 72 0.74 20.24 4.07
C LEU A 72 1.99 20.92 3.49
N ILE A 73 1.84 22.12 2.89
CA ILE A 73 2.94 23.03 2.52
C ILE A 73 2.99 24.18 3.52
#